data_AF-A0A7X0ECZ2-F1
#
_entry.id   AF-A0A7X0ECZ2-F1
#
_cell.length_a   1.000
_cell.length_b   1.000
_cell.length_c   1.000
_cell.angle_alpha   90.00
_cell.angle_beta   90.00
_cell.angle_gamma   90.00
#
_symmetry.space_group_name_H-M   'P 1'
#
loop_
_entity.id
_entity.type
_entity.pdbx_description
1 polymer ?
#
loop_
_entity_poly.entity_id
_entity_poly.type
_entity_poly.pdbx_seq_one_letter_code
_entity_poly.pdbx_strand_id
1 'polypeptide(L)'
;MTQARQYVSKKTLPIKVHLCVDKNAAPGTAPVWYFNDMTADVISIGVGIRYGHIQFELTEKSARSFIFTGATIQSSCDDLKVACVEETYIVVDNDQQNRNHVGKIILTVATKETASGSSPLTFTSPDPEVTNTGENG
;
A
#
# COMPACT_ATOMS: atom_id res chain seq x y z
N MET A 1 -25.29 17.11 26.95
CA MET A 1 -24.36 17.77 26.01
C MET A 1 -23.53 16.70 25.36
N THR A 2 -23.96 16.25 24.18
CA THR A 2 -23.32 15.18 23.42
C THR A 2 -22.06 15.77 22.79
N GLN A 3 -20.87 15.31 23.20
CA GLN A 3 -19.61 15.72 22.57
C GLN A 3 -19.73 15.42 21.08
N ALA A 4 -19.77 16.49 20.28
CA ALA A 4 -19.54 16.40 18.87
C ALA A 4 -18.17 15.72 18.71
N ARG A 5 -18.17 14.48 18.21
CA ARG A 5 -16.96 13.86 17.66
C ARG A 5 -16.49 14.84 16.59
N GLN A 6 -15.51 15.67 16.94
CA GLN A 6 -14.82 16.49 15.97
C GLN A 6 -14.33 15.51 14.93
N TYR A 7 -14.88 15.60 13.71
CA TYR A 7 -14.27 15.03 12.53
C TYR A 7 -12.95 15.78 12.36
N VAL A 8 -11.93 15.36 13.10
CA VAL A 8 -10.55 15.72 12.81
C VAL A 8 -10.36 15.25 11.38
N SER A 9 -10.09 16.20 10.47
CA SER A 9 -9.66 15.87 9.11
C SER A 9 -8.57 14.81 9.22
N LYS A 10 -8.91 13.56 8.88
CA LYS A 10 -8.05 12.43 9.21
C LYS A 10 -6.80 12.57 8.34
N LYS A 11 -5.61 12.48 8.94
CA LYS A 11 -4.36 12.64 8.18
C LYS A 11 -4.12 11.44 7.27
N THR A 12 -3.37 11.66 6.21
CA THR A 12 -2.86 10.58 5.34
C THR A 12 -1.45 10.20 5.77
N LEU A 13 -1.18 8.91 5.95
CA LEU A 13 0.16 8.36 6.10
C LEU A 13 0.71 8.01 4.71
N PRO A 14 1.70 8.74 4.19
CA PRO A 14 2.34 8.37 2.93
C PRO A 14 3.31 7.20 3.13
N ILE A 15 3.26 6.23 2.23
CA ILE A 15 4.18 5.11 2.13
C ILE A 15 4.74 5.09 0.70
N LYS A 16 6.05 5.30 0.57
CA LYS A 16 6.72 5.24 -0.73
C LYS A 16 6.93 3.79 -1.13
N VAL A 17 6.54 3.46 -2.36
CA VAL A 17 6.69 2.13 -2.96
C VAL A 17 7.72 2.19 -4.07
N HIS A 18 8.83 1.48 -3.87
CA HIS A 18 9.86 1.29 -4.89
C HIS A 18 9.89 -0.17 -5.34
N LEU A 19 9.96 -0.40 -6.66
CA LEU A 19 10.09 -1.72 -7.26
C LEU A 19 11.43 -1.80 -7.99
N CYS A 20 12.17 -2.87 -7.73
CA CYS A 20 13.44 -3.14 -8.39
C CYS A 20 13.36 -4.49 -9.11
N VAL A 21 13.61 -4.50 -10.42
CA VAL A 21 13.83 -5.72 -11.21
C VAL A 21 15.29 -5.75 -11.60
N ASP A 22 15.98 -6.87 -11.37
CA ASP A 22 17.33 -7.04 -11.91
C ASP A 22 17.26 -6.93 -13.44
N LYS A 23 18.12 -6.07 -14.00
CA LYS A 23 18.20 -5.84 -15.45
C LYS A 23 18.51 -7.12 -16.24
N ASN A 24 19.08 -8.13 -15.60
CA ASN A 24 19.40 -9.43 -16.19
C ASN A 24 18.36 -10.50 -15.86
N ALA A 25 17.30 -10.15 -15.13
CA ALA A 25 16.27 -11.10 -14.75
C ALA A 25 15.54 -11.64 -15.97
N ALA A 26 15.17 -12.92 -15.91
CA ALA A 26 14.32 -13.51 -16.94
C ALA A 26 12.96 -12.79 -17.01
N PRO A 27 12.31 -12.72 -18.18
CA PRO A 27 10.96 -12.19 -18.29
C PRO A 27 10.01 -12.86 -17.29
N GLY A 28 9.20 -12.06 -16.59
CA GLY A 28 8.28 -12.56 -15.57
C GLY A 28 8.90 -12.73 -14.17
N THR A 29 10.19 -12.43 -13.97
CA THR A 29 10.78 -12.38 -12.64
C THR A 29 10.08 -11.31 -11.79
N ALA A 30 9.67 -11.69 -10.58
CA ALA A 30 9.00 -10.77 -9.66
C ALA A 30 9.94 -9.64 -9.23
N PRO A 31 9.46 -8.38 -9.16
CA PRO A 31 10.23 -7.30 -8.60
C PRO A 31 10.45 -7.48 -7.10
N VAL A 32 11.56 -6.96 -6.60
CA VAL A 32 11.76 -6.74 -5.16
C VAL A 32 10.99 -5.47 -4.77
N TRP A 33 10.16 -5.59 -3.74
CA TRP A 33 9.33 -4.51 -3.21
C TRP A 33 10.00 -3.82 -2.04
N TYR A 34 10.01 -2.49 -2.08
CA TYR A 34 10.47 -1.65 -1.00
C TYR A 34 9.34 -0.71 -0.58
N PHE A 35 9.12 -0.64 0.73
CA PHE A 35 8.22 0.31 1.37
C PHE A 35 9.05 1.25 2.23
N ASN A 36 9.01 2.56 1.96
CA ASN A 36 9.87 3.56 2.62
C ASN A 36 11.35 3.16 2.62
N ASP A 37 11.84 2.71 1.45
CA ASP A 37 13.22 2.29 1.21
C ASP A 37 13.69 1.03 1.98
N MET A 38 12.79 0.37 2.72
CA MET A 38 13.03 -0.92 3.35
C MET A 38 12.36 -2.04 2.57
N THR A 39 12.99 -3.21 2.48
CA THR A 39 12.36 -4.37 1.85
C THR A 39 11.16 -4.83 2.65
N ALA A 40 10.13 -5.31 1.95
CA ALA A 40 8.84 -5.63 2.55
C ALA A 40 8.88 -6.74 3.61
N ASP A 41 9.87 -7.63 3.54
CA ASP A 41 10.14 -8.70 4.50
C ASP A 41 10.78 -8.22 5.81
N VAL A 42 11.15 -6.94 5.91
CA VAL A 42 11.90 -6.36 7.04
C VAL A 42 11.11 -5.25 7.74
N ILE A 43 9.98 -4.81 7.20
CA ILE A 43 9.25 -3.64 7.68
C ILE A 43 7.90 -4.01 8.30
N SER A 44 7.63 -3.46 9.48
CA SER A 44 6.28 -3.32 10.02
C SER A 44 5.95 -1.83 10.16
N ILE A 45 4.82 -1.40 9.61
CA ILE A 45 4.44 0.01 9.56
C ILE A 45 3.33 0.28 10.58
N GLY A 46 3.68 0.99 11.65
CA GLY A 46 2.73 1.45 12.65
C GLY A 46 1.90 2.64 12.18
N VAL A 47 0.59 2.46 12.07
CA VAL A 47 -0.37 3.50 11.72
C VAL A 47 -0.99 4.04 13.00
N GLY A 48 -0.53 5.22 13.42
CA GLY A 48 -1.08 5.91 14.58
C GLY A 48 -2.50 6.45 14.36
N ILE A 49 -3.26 6.61 15.45
CA ILE A 49 -4.69 6.99 15.47
C ILE A 49 -5.04 8.29 14.73
N ARG A 50 -4.05 9.15 14.49
CA ARG A 50 -4.20 10.40 13.75
C ARG A 50 -4.39 10.19 12.25
N TYR A 51 -4.04 9.02 11.73
CA TYR A 51 -4.11 8.70 10.31
C TYR A 51 -5.38 7.93 9.99
N GLY A 52 -6.26 8.54 9.21
CA GLY A 52 -7.46 7.87 8.70
C GLY A 52 -7.29 7.29 7.31
N HIS A 53 -6.17 7.60 6.67
CA HIS A 53 -5.83 7.10 5.35
C HIS A 53 -4.38 6.67 5.33
N ILE A 54 -4.11 5.63 4.56
CA ILE A 54 -2.78 5.18 4.18
C ILE A 54 -2.68 5.34 2.68
N GLN A 55 -1.65 6.02 2.19
CA GLN A 55 -1.45 6.25 0.77
C GLN A 55 -0.15 5.60 0.33
N PHE A 56 -0.24 4.60 -0.54
CA PHE A 56 0.89 3.96 -1.17
C PHE A 56 1.20 4.68 -2.47
N GLU A 57 2.42 5.18 -2.64
CA GLU A 57 2.82 5.99 -3.79
C GLU A 57 3.98 5.34 -4.52
N LEU A 58 3.84 5.12 -5.83
CA LEU A 58 4.99 4.72 -6.63
C LEU A 58 6.02 5.87 -6.64
N THR A 59 7.27 5.55 -6.31
CA THR A 59 8.37 6.48 -6.56
C THR A 59 8.44 6.84 -8.04
N GLU A 60 8.93 8.03 -8.38
CA GLU A 60 9.08 8.47 -9.77
C GLU A 60 9.80 7.43 -10.65
N LYS A 61 10.85 6.80 -10.09
CA LYS A 61 11.59 5.73 -10.75
C LYS A 61 10.71 4.52 -11.07
N SER A 62 9.88 4.07 -10.13
CA SER A 62 8.96 2.95 -10.36
C SER A 62 7.83 3.31 -11.31
N ALA A 63 7.29 4.53 -11.22
CA ALA A 63 6.16 5.01 -12.03
C ALA A 63 6.48 5.11 -13.53
N ARG A 64 7.77 5.05 -13.90
CA ARG A 64 8.21 4.94 -15.31
C ARG A 64 7.98 3.56 -15.90
N SER A 65 7.94 2.51 -15.07
CA SER A 65 7.90 1.11 -15.53
C SER A 65 6.67 0.35 -15.04
N PHE A 66 6.02 0.84 -13.98
CA PHE A 66 4.87 0.19 -13.36
C PHE A 66 3.74 1.17 -13.11
N ILE A 67 2.53 0.62 -13.08
CA ILE A 67 1.32 1.29 -12.61
C ILE A 67 0.63 0.42 -11.56
N PHE A 68 -0.02 1.03 -10.59
CA PHE A 68 -0.96 0.31 -9.74
C PHE A 68 -2.21 -0.09 -10.53
N THR A 69 -2.72 -1.28 -10.25
CA THR A 69 -3.95 -1.81 -10.83
C THR A 69 -4.98 -2.23 -9.79
N GLY A 70 -4.59 -2.27 -8.51
CA GLY A 70 -5.52 -2.52 -7.41
C GLY A 70 -4.81 -2.82 -6.09
N ALA A 71 -5.61 -3.03 -5.05
CA ALA A 71 -5.17 -3.57 -3.78
C ALA A 71 -6.20 -4.56 -3.23
N THR A 72 -5.72 -5.62 -2.59
CA THR A 72 -6.55 -6.59 -1.85
C THR A 72 -6.29 -6.44 -0.37
N ILE A 73 -7.36 -6.38 0.41
CA ILE A 73 -7.31 -6.30 1.87
C ILE A 73 -7.74 -7.66 2.43
N GLN A 74 -6.89 -8.28 3.22
CA GLN A 74 -7.18 -9.53 3.93
C GLN A 74 -7.25 -9.23 5.42
N SER A 75 -8.44 -8.93 5.93
CA SER A 75 -8.66 -8.55 7.31
C SER A 75 -9.81 -9.34 7.91
N SER A 76 -9.78 -9.56 9.23
CA SER A 76 -10.91 -10.08 10.01
C SER A 76 -11.86 -8.96 10.49
N CYS A 77 -11.54 -7.70 10.21
CA CYS A 77 -12.34 -6.53 10.55
C CYS A 77 -12.42 -5.53 9.37
N ASP A 78 -13.46 -4.70 9.37
CA ASP A 78 -13.77 -3.74 8.30
C ASP A 78 -13.03 -2.39 8.43
N ASP A 79 -11.97 -2.34 9.24
CA ASP A 79 -11.20 -1.11 9.48
C ASP A 79 -10.46 -0.60 8.25
N LEU A 80 -10.04 -1.53 7.38
CA LEU A 80 -9.28 -1.21 6.17
C LEU A 80 -10.18 -1.37 4.94
N LYS A 81 -10.24 -0.32 4.12
CA LYS A 81 -10.99 -0.35 2.86
C LYS A 81 -10.26 0.38 1.76
N VAL A 82 -10.18 -0.19 0.56
CA VAL A 82 -9.63 0.52 -0.60
C VAL A 82 -10.58 1.68 -0.93
N ALA A 83 -10.06 2.90 -0.85
CA ALA A 83 -10.81 4.12 -1.11
C ALA A 83 -10.62 4.59 -2.56
N CYS A 84 -9.39 4.48 -3.07
CA CYS A 84 -9.00 4.97 -4.38
C CYS A 84 -7.84 4.14 -4.96
N VAL A 85 -7.87 3.92 -6.27
CA VAL A 85 -6.81 3.30 -7.05
C VAL A 85 -6.53 4.18 -8.26
N GLU A 86 -5.34 4.77 -8.30
CA GLU A 86 -4.81 5.51 -9.44
C GLU A 86 -3.52 4.84 -9.91
N GLU A 87 -3.06 5.14 -11.12
CA GLU A 87 -1.85 4.51 -11.69
C GLU A 87 -0.60 4.69 -10.81
N THR A 88 -0.51 5.81 -10.07
CA THR A 88 0.69 6.17 -9.31
C THR A 88 0.48 6.12 -7.79
N TYR A 89 -0.76 6.01 -7.32
CA TYR A 89 -1.03 5.88 -5.89
C TYR A 89 -2.31 5.08 -5.59
N ILE A 90 -2.34 4.45 -4.43
CA ILE A 90 -3.54 3.80 -3.86
C ILE A 90 -3.79 4.40 -2.49
N VAL A 91 -5.06 4.70 -2.19
CA VAL A 91 -5.49 5.13 -0.86
C VAL A 91 -6.32 4.04 -0.21
N VAL A 92 -5.96 3.69 1.01
CA VAL A 92 -6.69 2.77 1.89
C VAL A 92 -7.21 3.58 3.08
N ASP A 93 -8.53 3.59 3.24
CA ASP A 93 -9.20 4.08 4.44
C ASP A 93 -8.84 3.19 5.62
N ASN A 94 -8.72 3.83 6.78
CA ASN A 94 -8.30 3.22 8.02
C ASN A 94 -9.16 3.79 9.15
N ASP A 95 -10.20 3.05 9.54
CA ASP A 95 -11.19 3.52 10.52
C ASP A 95 -10.77 3.27 11.98
N GLN A 96 -9.73 2.47 12.20
CA GLN A 96 -9.06 2.31 13.49
C GLN A 96 -9.98 1.81 14.63
N GLN A 97 -11.09 1.14 14.32
CA GLN A 97 -12.04 0.65 15.33
C GLN A 97 -11.49 -0.55 16.10
N ASN A 98 -10.59 -1.34 15.50
CA ASN A 98 -10.04 -2.55 16.06
C ASN A 98 -8.51 -2.44 16.21
N ARG A 99 -8.08 -2.18 17.45
CA ARG A 99 -6.69 -1.83 17.78
C ARG A 99 -5.76 -3.03 17.91
N ASN A 100 -6.31 -4.24 17.90
CA ASN A 100 -5.57 -5.48 18.14
C ASN A 100 -5.51 -6.39 16.89
N HIS A 101 -6.16 -5.99 15.81
CA HIS A 101 -6.29 -6.79 14.59
C HIS A 101 -6.07 -5.89 13.40
N VAL A 102 -5.10 -6.24 12.58
CA VAL A 102 -4.86 -5.52 11.33
C VAL A 102 -4.62 -6.53 10.24
N GLY A 103 -5.34 -6.33 9.15
CA GLY A 103 -5.26 -7.18 7.97
C GLY A 103 -4.06 -6.86 7.09
N LYS A 104 -3.83 -7.74 6.13
CA LYS A 104 -2.79 -7.57 5.11
C LYS A 104 -3.28 -6.63 4.02
N ILE A 105 -2.39 -5.77 3.54
CA ILE A 105 -2.64 -4.93 2.36
C ILE A 105 -1.72 -5.42 1.23
N ILE A 106 -2.31 -6.06 0.23
CA ILE A 106 -1.57 -6.61 -0.91
C ILE A 106 -1.81 -5.71 -2.11
N LEU A 107 -0.77 -5.01 -2.56
CA LEU A 107 -0.83 -4.11 -3.72
C LEU A 107 -0.63 -4.90 -5.00
N THR A 108 -1.32 -4.51 -6.07
CA THR A 108 -1.15 -5.10 -7.41
C THR A 108 -0.62 -4.03 -8.35
N VAL A 109 0.43 -4.36 -9.09
CA VAL A 109 1.01 -3.52 -10.14
C VAL A 109 1.06 -4.27 -11.47
N ALA A 110 1.05 -3.52 -12.56
CA ALA A 110 1.33 -4.03 -13.90
C ALA A 110 2.46 -3.23 -14.57
N THR A 111 3.19 -3.87 -15.49
CA THR A 111 4.17 -3.17 -16.33
C THR A 111 3.48 -2.16 -17.25
N LYS A 112 3.97 -0.91 -17.30
CA LYS A 112 3.36 0.21 -18.02
C LYS A 112 3.39 0.06 -19.55
N GLU A 113 4.50 -0.43 -20.08
CA GLU A 113 4.65 -0.70 -21.51
C GLU A 113 4.82 -2.20 -21.75
N THR A 114 4.03 -2.73 -22.66
CA THR A 114 4.27 -4.06 -23.22
C THR A 114 4.84 -3.90 -24.62
N ALA A 115 5.83 -4.74 -24.96
CA ALA A 115 6.19 -4.92 -26.36
C ALA A 115 4.92 -5.28 -27.14
N SER A 116 4.71 -4.63 -28.30
CA SER A 116 3.48 -4.76 -29.07
C SER A 116 3.09 -6.23 -29.26
N GLY A 117 1.94 -6.62 -28.70
CA GLY A 117 1.41 -8.00 -28.75
C GLY A 117 1.59 -8.84 -27.49
N SER A 118 2.23 -8.32 -26.43
CA SER A 118 2.33 -9.02 -25.14
C SER A 118 1.34 -8.47 -24.11
N SER A 119 0.78 -9.35 -23.27
CA SER A 119 -0.02 -8.95 -22.11
C SER A 119 0.85 -8.31 -21.03
N PRO A 120 0.35 -7.30 -20.28
CA PRO A 120 1.09 -6.72 -19.17
C PRO A 120 1.41 -7.77 -18.11
N LEU A 121 2.67 -7.78 -17.66
CA LEU A 121 3.06 -8.61 -16.52
C LEU A 121 2.48 -7.96 -15.26
N THR A 122 1.77 -8.76 -14.45
CA THR A 122 1.15 -8.32 -13.21
C THR A 122 1.89 -8.94 -12.03
N PHE A 123 2.10 -8.15 -10.99
CA PHE A 123 2.78 -8.57 -9.76
C PHE A 123 2.00 -8.11 -8.54
N THR A 124 2.02 -8.92 -7.50
CA THR A 124 1.44 -8.58 -6.18
C THR A 124 2.55 -8.35 -5.17
N SER A 125 2.37 -7.37 -4.29
CA SER A 125 3.31 -7.14 -3.20
C SER A 125 3.21 -8.27 -2.16
N PRO A 126 4.29 -8.57 -1.43
CA PRO A 126 4.15 -9.10 -0.08
C PRO A 126 3.39 -8.11 0.82
N ASP A 127 2.97 -8.59 1.99
CA ASP A 127 2.33 -7.75 3.01
C ASP A 127 3.37 -6.79 3.62
N PRO A 128 3.16 -5.45 3.58
CA PRO A 128 4.04 -4.49 4.23
C PRO A 128 3.91 -4.45 5.76
N GLU A 129 3.23 -5.43 6.36
CA GLU A 129 2.90 -5.53 7.79
C GLU A 129 2.42 -4.19 8.38
N VAL A 130 1.43 -3.61 7.72
CA VAL A 130 0.80 -2.37 8.18
C VAL A 130 -0.08 -2.71 9.36
N THR A 131 0.25 -2.17 10.53
CA THR A 131 -0.49 -2.41 11.77
C THR A 131 -0.99 -1.09 12.35
N ASN A 132 -2.27 -1.01 12.71
CA ASN A 132 -2.76 -0.03 13.66
C ASN A 132 -2.03 -0.21 14.99
N THR A 133 -1.22 0.77 15.40
CA THR A 133 -0.43 0.66 16.63
C THR A 133 -1.07 1.32 17.85
N GLY A 134 -2.20 2.02 17.70
CA GLY A 134 -2.73 2.86 18.79
C GLY A 134 -1.73 3.93 19.27
N GLU A 135 -2.12 4.76 20.24
CA GLU A 135 -1.15 5.53 21.04
C GLU A 135 -0.74 4.67 22.23
N ASN A 136 0.56 4.64 22.54
CA ASN A 136 0.99 4.33 23.90
C ASN A 136 0.42 5.43 24.80
N GLY A 137 -0.69 5.14 25.47
CA GLY A 137 -1.19 5.92 26.60
C GLY A 137 -0.29 5.73 27.82
#